data_AF-A0A0P7WPL9-F1
#
_entry.id   AF-A0A0P7WPL9-F1
#
_cell.length_a   1.000
_cell.length_b   1.000
_cell.length_c   1.000
_cell.angle_alpha   90.00
_cell.angle_beta   90.00
_cell.angle_gamma   90.00
#
_symmetry.space_group_name_H-M   'P 1'
#
loop_
_entity.id
_entity.type
_entity.pdbx_description
1 polymer ?
#
loop_
_entity_poly.entity_id
_entity_poly.type
_entity_poly.pdbx_seq_one_letter_code
_entity_poly.pdbx_strand_id
1 'polypeptide(L)'
;VTGAIPSVTDVLTACDFSPFRENRKYRVYVVTPLLPGFEGDINTVGDQWINYISFAGLRTHTELEGRLVTELIYVHSKMLIADDNTVIIGSANINDRSMLGKRDSEVAVIVEDKETVASVMDGQEYQAGKTILGAFTDPTIDVTDPISDHFYKEVWMVISARNATIYEKVFRCLPSSDVRNRAEMESFLSKSGLDKADPARAREELKKIRGFLIQFPLYFLSEQNLMPPVGSKEAMVPTEVWT
;
A
#
# COMPACT_ATOMS: atom_id res chain seq x y z
N VAL A 1 -23.09 22.66 17.29
CA VAL A 1 -22.62 22.01 16.05
C VAL A 1 -21.11 22.22 15.97
N THR A 2 -20.37 21.46 16.78
CA THR A 2 -18.90 21.55 16.91
C THR A 2 -18.41 20.14 17.20
N GLY A 3 -18.68 19.22 16.29
CA GLY A 3 -17.94 17.95 16.22
C GLY A 3 -16.85 18.16 15.19
N ALA A 4 -15.58 18.03 15.59
CA ALA A 4 -14.51 17.87 14.62
C ALA A 4 -14.87 16.66 13.74
N ILE A 5 -14.87 16.84 12.42
CA ILE A 5 -15.02 15.72 11.49
C ILE A 5 -13.75 14.88 11.68
N PRO A 6 -13.86 13.60 12.11
CA PRO A 6 -12.69 12.75 12.30
C PRO A 6 -11.91 12.65 10.98
N SER A 7 -10.58 12.64 11.06
CA SER A 7 -9.74 12.43 9.87
C SER A 7 -10.00 11.04 9.28
N VAL A 8 -9.66 10.83 8.01
CA VAL A 8 -9.75 9.49 7.39
C VAL A 8 -8.97 8.46 8.21
N THR A 9 -7.81 8.87 8.74
CA THR A 9 -6.99 8.04 9.62
C THR A 9 -7.70 7.71 10.93
N ASP A 10 -8.39 8.68 11.55
CA ASP A 10 -9.19 8.44 12.77
C ASP A 10 -10.34 7.46 12.50
N VAL A 11 -10.98 7.57 11.34
CA VAL A 11 -12.06 6.65 10.94
C VAL A 11 -11.50 5.25 10.68
N LEU A 12 -10.39 5.11 9.95
CA LEU A 12 -9.74 3.81 9.72
C LEU A 12 -9.29 3.17 11.04
N THR A 13 -8.74 3.97 11.94
CA THR A 13 -8.31 3.53 13.27
C THR A 13 -9.51 3.11 14.11
N ALA A 14 -10.59 3.89 14.12
CA ALA A 14 -11.82 3.53 14.81
C ALA A 14 -12.49 2.27 14.22
N CYS A 15 -12.44 2.09 12.90
CA CYS A 15 -12.89 0.92 12.17
C CYS A 15 -12.00 -0.31 12.39
N ASP A 16 -10.75 -0.16 12.81
CA ASP A 16 -9.90 -1.28 13.22
C ASP A 16 -10.23 -1.71 14.67
N PHE A 17 -10.49 -0.73 15.55
CA PHE A 17 -10.78 -0.99 16.96
C PHE A 17 -12.23 -1.39 17.26
N SER A 18 -13.21 -1.00 16.43
CA SER A 18 -14.62 -1.36 16.66
C SER A 18 -14.92 -2.84 16.40
N PRO A 19 -14.42 -3.49 15.33
CA PRO A 19 -14.64 -4.92 15.09
C PRO A 19 -13.87 -5.80 16.08
N PHE A 20 -12.71 -5.33 16.58
CA PHE A 20 -12.01 -5.97 17.69
C PHE A 20 -12.90 -6.09 18.94
N ARG A 21 -13.77 -5.12 19.18
CA ARG A 21 -14.74 -5.14 20.28
C ARG A 21 -15.96 -6.01 20.00
N GLU A 22 -16.28 -6.28 18.73
CA GLU A 22 -17.47 -7.01 18.29
C GLU A 22 -17.18 -8.42 17.75
N ASN A 23 -15.93 -8.86 17.76
CA ASN A 23 -15.47 -10.15 17.20
C ASN A 23 -15.90 -10.37 15.74
N ARG A 24 -15.85 -9.32 14.92
CA ARG A 24 -16.14 -9.36 13.49
C ARG A 24 -14.85 -9.33 12.67
N LYS A 25 -14.80 -10.11 11.59
CA LYS A 25 -13.67 -10.09 10.66
C LYS A 25 -13.74 -8.85 9.78
N TYR A 26 -12.62 -8.16 9.64
CA TYR A 26 -12.47 -6.98 8.80
C TYR A 26 -11.05 -6.93 8.23
N ARG A 27 -10.88 -6.40 7.02
CA ARG A 27 -9.57 -6.24 6.36
C ARG A 27 -9.48 -4.86 5.70
N VAL A 28 -8.33 -4.22 5.84
CA VAL A 28 -7.97 -2.96 5.19
C VAL A 28 -6.76 -3.20 4.30
N TYR A 29 -6.90 -2.87 3.02
CA TYR A 29 -5.84 -2.93 2.03
C TYR A 29 -5.45 -1.52 1.63
N VAL A 30 -4.22 -1.12 1.93
CA VAL A 30 -3.67 0.19 1.58
C VAL A 30 -2.62 0.03 0.50
N VAL A 31 -2.89 0.55 -0.70
CA VAL A 31 -1.92 0.57 -1.81
C VAL A 31 -1.50 2.01 -2.06
N THR A 32 -0.22 2.31 -1.86
CA THR A 32 0.32 3.68 -1.88
C THR A 32 1.67 3.75 -2.60
N PRO A 33 2.11 4.90 -3.14
CA PRO A 33 3.47 5.05 -3.64
C PRO A 33 4.51 4.70 -2.57
N LEU A 34 5.62 4.06 -2.98
CA LEU A 34 6.66 3.62 -2.05
C LEU A 34 7.63 4.72 -1.59
N LEU A 35 7.50 5.94 -2.09
CA LEU A 35 8.30 7.08 -1.65
C LEU A 35 7.39 8.07 -0.90
N PRO A 36 7.93 8.78 0.11
CA PRO A 36 7.29 8.92 1.41
C PRO A 36 6.00 9.74 1.44
N GLY A 37 5.16 9.38 2.41
CA GLY A 37 4.02 10.16 2.90
C GLY A 37 3.33 9.50 4.10
N PHE A 38 4.01 8.63 4.87
CA PHE A 38 3.40 8.00 6.04
C PHE A 38 4.17 8.34 7.30
N GLU A 39 3.49 9.02 8.21
CA GLU A 39 3.89 9.22 9.60
C GLU A 39 2.88 8.44 10.45
N GLY A 40 3.31 7.36 11.09
CA GLY A 40 2.43 6.52 11.90
C GLY A 40 3.22 5.65 12.87
N ASP A 41 2.90 5.76 14.17
CA ASP A 41 3.50 4.93 15.21
C ASP A 41 2.78 3.58 15.29
N ILE A 42 3.41 2.54 14.76
CA ILE A 42 2.89 1.17 14.71
C ILE A 42 3.12 0.37 16.00
N ASN A 43 3.77 0.96 17.02
CA ASN A 43 4.18 0.23 18.22
C ASN A 43 3.08 0.08 19.28
N THR A 44 1.94 0.77 19.11
CA THR A 44 0.95 0.95 20.18
C THR A 44 -0.03 -0.23 20.34
N VAL A 45 -0.08 -1.19 19.39
CA VAL A 45 -1.17 -2.21 19.31
C VAL A 45 -0.69 -3.67 19.45
N GLY A 46 0.61 -3.93 19.53
CA GLY A 46 1.16 -5.30 19.49
C GLY A 46 0.93 -5.99 18.14
N ASP A 47 1.49 -7.18 17.91
CA ASP A 47 1.55 -7.82 16.57
C ASP A 47 0.20 -8.21 15.94
N GLN A 48 -0.93 -7.95 16.61
CA GLN A 48 -2.26 -8.35 16.14
C GLN A 48 -2.79 -7.48 14.99
N TRP A 49 -2.35 -6.23 14.86
CA TRP A 49 -2.79 -5.30 13.81
C TRP A 49 -2.53 -5.83 12.39
N ILE A 50 -1.49 -6.67 12.24
CA ILE A 50 -1.10 -7.32 10.98
C ILE A 50 -2.22 -8.22 10.45
N ASN A 51 -3.16 -8.63 11.29
CA ASN A 51 -4.34 -9.40 10.87
C ASN A 51 -5.48 -8.52 10.36
N TYR A 52 -5.34 -7.20 10.32
CA TYR A 52 -6.45 -6.31 9.96
C TYR A 52 -6.05 -5.34 8.87
N ILE A 53 -4.84 -4.80 8.89
CA ILE A 53 -4.38 -3.81 7.90
C ILE A 53 -3.08 -4.23 7.21
N SER A 54 -3.04 -4.07 5.89
CA SER A 54 -1.86 -4.34 5.07
C SER A 54 -1.51 -3.12 4.22
N PHE A 55 -0.24 -2.71 4.27
CA PHE A 55 0.32 -1.68 3.43
C PHE A 55 1.17 -2.30 2.32
N ALA A 56 0.90 -1.89 1.09
CA ALA A 56 1.61 -2.34 -0.09
C ALA A 56 1.89 -1.18 -1.05
N GLY A 57 2.85 -1.39 -1.94
CA GLY A 57 3.06 -0.56 -3.11
C GLY A 57 3.15 -1.43 -4.37
N LEU A 58 3.42 -0.77 -5.50
CA LEU A 58 3.50 -1.45 -6.79
C LEU A 58 4.88 -1.27 -7.42
N ARG A 59 5.43 -2.34 -7.99
CA ARG A 59 6.74 -2.34 -8.68
C ARG A 59 6.74 -3.30 -9.85
N THR A 60 7.46 -2.93 -10.90
CA THR A 60 7.68 -3.79 -12.07
C THR A 60 9.16 -3.83 -12.46
N HIS A 61 9.47 -4.68 -13.42
CA HIS A 61 10.78 -4.79 -14.05
C HIS A 61 10.66 -5.08 -15.54
N THR A 62 11.73 -4.78 -16.26
CA THR A 62 11.86 -5.12 -17.68
C THR A 62 13.34 -5.26 -18.05
N GLU A 63 13.60 -5.65 -19.30
CA GLU A 63 14.94 -5.66 -19.88
C GLU A 63 15.06 -4.50 -20.89
N LEU A 64 16.01 -3.61 -20.65
CA LEU A 64 16.31 -2.46 -21.51
C LEU A 64 17.76 -2.58 -21.98
N GLU A 65 17.97 -2.67 -23.29
CA GLU A 65 19.31 -2.82 -23.91
C GLU A 65 20.15 -3.95 -23.28
N GLY A 66 19.52 -5.10 -23.00
CA GLY A 66 20.19 -6.26 -22.40
C GLY A 66 20.43 -6.16 -20.88
N ARG A 67 20.00 -5.06 -20.24
CA ARG A 67 20.13 -4.83 -18.80
C ARG A 67 18.78 -4.95 -18.11
N LEU A 68 18.75 -5.65 -16.99
CA LEU A 68 17.58 -5.71 -16.14
C LEU A 68 17.41 -4.38 -15.42
N VAL A 69 16.21 -3.83 -15.46
CA VAL A 69 15.83 -2.58 -14.79
C VAL A 69 14.54 -2.79 -14.02
N THR A 70 14.38 -2.08 -12.90
CA THR A 70 13.15 -2.07 -12.10
C THR A 70 12.75 -0.65 -11.80
N GLU A 71 11.44 -0.41 -11.76
CA GLU A 71 10.89 0.88 -11.37
C GLU A 71 9.58 0.71 -10.59
N LEU A 72 9.31 1.68 -9.72
CA LEU A 72 8.05 1.79 -9.01
C LEU A 72 6.91 2.11 -9.98
N ILE A 73 5.76 1.47 -9.79
CA ILE A 73 4.54 1.91 -10.43
C ILE A 73 3.92 2.96 -9.52
N TYR A 74 3.86 4.20 -10.02
CA TYR A 74 3.35 5.31 -9.24
C TYR A 74 1.83 5.24 -9.09
N VAL A 75 1.38 5.01 -7.86
CA VAL A 75 -0.05 4.94 -7.52
C VAL A 75 -0.59 6.36 -7.39
N HIS A 76 -1.14 6.87 -8.48
CA HIS A 76 -1.79 8.19 -8.50
C HIS A 76 -3.31 8.11 -8.24
N SER A 77 -3.88 6.92 -8.11
CA SER A 77 -5.30 6.71 -7.86
C SER A 77 -5.75 7.38 -6.55
N LYS A 78 -6.95 7.95 -6.54
CA LYS A 78 -7.66 8.38 -5.34
C LYS A 78 -9.00 7.66 -5.32
N MET A 79 -8.97 6.47 -4.75
CA MET A 79 -10.06 5.51 -4.81
C MET A 79 -10.21 4.82 -3.48
N LEU A 80 -11.45 4.58 -3.07
CA LEU A 80 -11.82 3.76 -1.92
C LEU A 80 -12.90 2.78 -2.36
N ILE A 81 -12.75 1.52 -2.01
CA ILE A 81 -13.78 0.48 -2.18
C ILE A 81 -14.15 -0.01 -0.79
N ALA A 82 -15.45 -0.09 -0.52
CA ALA A 82 -15.99 -0.64 0.71
C ALA A 82 -17.00 -1.75 0.40
N ASP A 83 -16.85 -2.87 1.10
CA ASP A 83 -17.76 -4.03 1.12
C ASP A 83 -18.18 -4.54 -0.28
N ASP A 84 -17.32 -4.40 -1.29
CA ASP A 84 -17.62 -4.74 -2.69
C ASP A 84 -18.93 -4.15 -3.25
N ASN A 85 -19.45 -3.05 -2.69
CA ASN A 85 -20.71 -2.44 -3.15
C ASN A 85 -20.66 -0.90 -3.26
N THR A 86 -19.68 -0.27 -2.61
CA THR A 86 -19.53 1.18 -2.58
C THR A 86 -18.13 1.56 -3.04
N VAL A 87 -18.05 2.50 -3.97
CA VAL A 87 -16.78 3.04 -4.46
C VAL A 87 -16.79 4.55 -4.40
N ILE A 88 -15.71 5.14 -3.90
CA ILE A 88 -15.44 6.56 -4.05
C ILE A 88 -14.28 6.70 -5.03
N ILE A 89 -14.45 7.51 -6.08
CA ILE A 89 -13.39 7.84 -7.04
C ILE A 89 -13.34 9.35 -7.19
N GLY A 90 -12.14 9.94 -7.17
CA GLY A 90 -11.99 11.38 -7.31
C GLY A 90 -10.57 11.85 -7.54
N SER A 91 -10.37 13.14 -7.29
CA SER A 91 -9.07 13.81 -7.32
C SER A 91 -8.45 13.98 -5.93
N ALA A 92 -9.26 13.92 -4.87
CA ALA A 92 -8.86 14.19 -3.49
C ALA A 92 -7.89 13.15 -2.93
N ASN A 93 -6.67 13.56 -2.58
CA ASN A 93 -5.74 12.72 -1.83
C ASN A 93 -6.21 12.57 -0.37
N ILE A 94 -5.74 11.53 0.32
CA ILE A 94 -5.94 11.39 1.77
C ILE A 94 -4.91 12.27 2.48
N ASN A 95 -5.16 13.59 2.50
CA ASN A 95 -4.34 14.60 3.18
C ASN A 95 -5.19 15.86 3.49
N ASP A 96 -4.69 16.75 4.33
CA ASP A 96 -5.43 17.95 4.76
C ASP A 96 -5.66 18.90 3.59
N ARG A 97 -4.70 18.97 2.66
CA ARG A 97 -4.78 19.80 1.46
C ARG A 97 -6.01 19.50 0.59
N SER A 98 -6.34 18.23 0.40
CA SER A 98 -7.49 17.80 -0.39
C SER A 98 -8.78 17.69 0.46
N MET A 99 -8.69 17.31 1.74
CA MET A 99 -9.87 16.93 2.54
C MET A 99 -10.50 18.09 3.34
N LEU A 100 -9.79 19.17 3.65
CA LEU A 100 -10.33 20.28 4.46
C LEU A 100 -11.29 21.20 3.70
N GLY A 101 -11.32 21.13 2.36
CA GLY A 101 -12.20 21.94 1.50
C GLY A 101 -11.90 23.45 1.46
N LYS A 102 -10.98 23.95 2.31
CA LYS A 102 -10.51 25.35 2.34
C LYS A 102 -9.22 25.58 1.55
N ARG A 103 -8.60 24.51 1.05
CA ARG A 103 -7.32 24.52 0.34
C ARG A 103 -7.55 24.23 -1.14
N ASP A 104 -7.26 23.01 -1.60
CA ASP A 104 -7.42 22.66 -3.01
C ASP A 104 -8.90 22.39 -3.35
N SER A 105 -9.29 22.70 -4.60
CA SER A 105 -10.62 22.36 -5.11
C SER A 105 -10.58 20.94 -5.65
N GLU A 106 -11.34 20.04 -5.03
CA GLU A 106 -11.38 18.62 -5.37
C GLU A 106 -12.77 18.20 -5.84
N VAL A 107 -12.83 17.12 -6.61
CA VAL A 107 -14.08 16.47 -7.01
C VAL A 107 -14.00 14.97 -6.75
N ALA A 108 -15.10 14.41 -6.26
CA ALA A 108 -15.26 12.98 -6.06
C ALA A 108 -16.69 12.56 -6.38
N VAL A 109 -16.85 11.31 -6.81
CA VAL A 109 -18.13 10.66 -7.03
C VAL A 109 -18.20 9.43 -6.13
N ILE A 110 -19.34 9.27 -5.47
CA ILE A 110 -19.70 8.05 -4.75
C ILE A 110 -20.59 7.23 -5.68
N VAL A 111 -20.20 5.98 -5.90
CA VAL A 111 -20.93 5.01 -6.70
C VAL A 111 -21.37 3.89 -5.77
N GLU A 112 -22.68 3.74 -5.63
CA GLU A 112 -23.31 2.65 -4.90
C GLU A 112 -24.00 1.73 -5.91
N ASP A 113 -23.60 0.47 -5.95
CA ASP A 113 -24.18 -0.49 -6.87
C ASP A 113 -25.61 -0.86 -6.43
N LYS A 114 -26.57 -0.71 -7.36
CA LYS A 114 -27.96 -1.15 -7.18
C LYS A 114 -28.19 -2.57 -7.69
N GLU A 115 -27.39 -3.00 -8.66
CA GLU A 115 -27.42 -4.36 -9.19
C GLU A 115 -26.36 -5.19 -8.46
N THR A 116 -26.80 -6.27 -7.81
CA THR A 116 -25.91 -7.19 -7.12
C THR A 116 -25.73 -8.50 -7.87
N VAL A 117 -24.62 -9.17 -7.61
CA VAL A 117 -24.31 -10.53 -8.05
C VAL A 117 -23.96 -11.38 -6.84
N ALA A 118 -24.24 -12.69 -6.95
CA ALA A 118 -23.85 -13.64 -5.91
C ALA A 118 -22.31 -13.66 -5.76
N SER A 119 -21.85 -13.51 -4.52
CA SER A 119 -20.44 -13.48 -4.13
C SER A 119 -20.28 -14.14 -2.76
N VAL A 120 -19.08 -14.06 -2.18
CA VAL A 120 -18.73 -14.63 -0.88
C VAL A 120 -17.98 -13.61 -0.04
N MET A 121 -18.27 -13.58 1.27
CA MET A 121 -17.61 -12.69 2.23
C MET A 121 -17.40 -13.46 3.55
N ASP A 122 -16.14 -13.77 3.89
CA ASP A 122 -15.74 -14.67 4.98
C ASP A 122 -16.44 -16.05 4.94
N GLY A 123 -16.50 -16.64 3.75
CA GLY A 123 -17.14 -17.93 3.48
C GLY A 123 -18.67 -17.92 3.56
N GLN A 124 -19.30 -16.76 3.81
CA GLN A 124 -20.76 -16.61 3.81
C GLN A 124 -21.26 -16.10 2.46
N GLU A 125 -22.46 -16.50 2.07
CA GLU A 125 -23.12 -15.96 0.88
C GLU A 125 -23.28 -14.44 1.00
N TYR A 126 -22.82 -13.72 -0.03
CA TYR A 126 -22.82 -12.27 -0.09
C TYR A 126 -23.40 -11.77 -1.41
N GLN A 127 -23.92 -10.54 -1.41
CA GLN A 127 -24.44 -9.87 -2.60
C GLN A 127 -23.54 -8.68 -2.90
N ALA A 128 -22.60 -8.87 -3.82
CA ALA A 128 -21.62 -7.86 -4.19
C ALA A 128 -22.13 -7.02 -5.37
N GLY A 129 -21.65 -5.78 -5.45
CA GLY A 129 -21.92 -4.88 -6.56
C GLY A 129 -21.35 -5.42 -7.88
N LYS A 130 -22.20 -5.48 -8.90
CA LYS A 130 -21.84 -6.02 -10.22
C LYS A 130 -20.72 -5.24 -10.91
N THR A 131 -20.64 -3.93 -10.69
CA THR A 131 -19.67 -3.06 -11.36
C THR A 131 -18.27 -3.25 -10.80
N ILE A 132 -18.17 -3.69 -9.55
CA ILE A 132 -16.92 -3.76 -8.78
C ILE A 132 -16.15 -5.07 -9.07
N LEU A 133 -16.86 -6.18 -9.35
CA LEU A 133 -16.26 -7.52 -9.53
C LEU A 133 -15.65 -7.80 -10.93
N GLY A 134 -15.26 -6.75 -11.69
CA GLY A 134 -14.97 -6.87 -13.14
C GLY A 134 -13.51 -7.04 -13.58
N ALA A 135 -12.53 -7.06 -12.68
CA ALA A 135 -11.12 -6.92 -13.05
C ALA A 135 -10.24 -8.08 -12.57
N PHE A 136 -10.44 -9.27 -13.13
CA PHE A 136 -9.56 -10.39 -12.84
C PHE A 136 -8.96 -11.01 -14.11
N THR A 137 -7.63 -11.07 -14.14
CA THR A 137 -6.85 -11.42 -15.35
C THR A 137 -6.04 -12.70 -15.20
N ASP A 138 -5.83 -13.22 -13.99
CA ASP A 138 -5.01 -14.42 -13.74
C ASP A 138 -5.81 -15.53 -13.04
N PRO A 139 -6.41 -16.50 -13.76
CA PRO A 139 -7.27 -17.53 -13.17
C PRO A 139 -6.60 -18.41 -12.10
N THR A 140 -5.30 -18.26 -11.84
CA THR A 140 -4.57 -19.00 -10.81
C THR A 140 -4.67 -18.41 -9.40
N ILE A 141 -5.20 -17.19 -9.24
CA ILE A 141 -5.39 -16.57 -7.93
C ILE A 141 -6.89 -16.52 -7.62
N ASP A 142 -7.30 -17.08 -6.49
CA ASP A 142 -8.69 -16.92 -6.03
C ASP A 142 -8.80 -15.56 -5.32
N VAL A 143 -9.66 -14.69 -5.85
CA VAL A 143 -9.93 -13.35 -5.31
C VAL A 143 -11.41 -13.16 -4.95
N THR A 144 -12.17 -14.26 -4.90
CA THR A 144 -13.63 -14.21 -4.75
C THR A 144 -14.10 -13.76 -3.36
N ASP A 145 -13.32 -14.07 -2.33
CA ASP A 145 -13.59 -13.67 -0.94
C ASP A 145 -12.46 -12.76 -0.44
N PRO A 146 -12.68 -11.43 -0.44
CA PRO A 146 -11.63 -10.46 -0.15
C PRO A 146 -11.28 -10.37 1.33
N ILE A 147 -12.01 -11.01 2.24
CA ILE A 147 -11.70 -10.95 3.70
C ILE A 147 -11.29 -12.28 4.32
N SER A 148 -11.42 -13.38 3.56
CA SER A 148 -10.99 -14.72 3.98
C SER A 148 -9.52 -14.75 4.43
N ASP A 149 -9.22 -15.61 5.40
CA ASP A 149 -7.85 -15.82 5.87
C ASP A 149 -6.95 -16.37 4.77
N HIS A 150 -7.49 -17.23 3.89
CA HIS A 150 -6.78 -17.76 2.74
C HIS A 150 -6.33 -16.62 1.81
N PHE A 151 -7.26 -15.78 1.34
CA PHE A 151 -6.90 -14.67 0.47
C PHE A 151 -5.96 -13.67 1.17
N TYR A 152 -6.28 -13.23 2.38
CA TYR A 152 -5.48 -12.22 3.06
C TYR A 152 -4.06 -12.72 3.38
N LYS A 153 -3.94 -13.85 4.06
CA LYS A 153 -2.65 -14.33 4.60
C LYS A 153 -1.85 -15.10 3.56
N GLU A 154 -2.48 -16.01 2.82
CA GLU A 154 -1.78 -16.96 1.94
C GLU A 154 -1.61 -16.43 0.51
N VAL A 155 -2.43 -15.48 0.09
CA VAL A 155 -2.35 -14.86 -1.23
C VAL A 155 -1.75 -13.44 -1.12
N TRP A 156 -2.48 -12.49 -0.54
CA TRP A 156 -2.11 -11.07 -0.54
C TRP A 156 -0.78 -10.81 0.19
N MET A 157 -0.68 -11.24 1.45
CA MET A 157 0.54 -11.03 2.26
C MET A 157 1.74 -11.82 1.71
N VAL A 158 1.54 -13.09 1.35
CA VAL A 158 2.64 -13.93 0.82
C VAL A 158 3.15 -13.42 -0.51
N ILE A 159 2.28 -13.03 -1.45
CA ILE A 159 2.70 -12.49 -2.75
C ILE A 159 3.46 -11.18 -2.57
N SER A 160 2.92 -10.24 -1.78
CA SER A 160 3.54 -8.95 -1.55
C SER A 160 4.92 -9.07 -0.87
N ALA A 161 5.04 -9.92 0.16
CA ALA A 161 6.30 -10.18 0.84
C ALA A 161 7.32 -10.88 -0.08
N ARG A 162 6.89 -11.95 -0.78
CA ARG A 162 7.76 -12.69 -1.71
C ARG A 162 8.30 -11.78 -2.82
N ASN A 163 7.44 -10.97 -3.42
CA ASN A 163 7.85 -10.06 -4.48
C ASN A 163 8.84 -9.02 -3.95
N ALA A 164 8.59 -8.44 -2.77
CA ALA A 164 9.53 -7.49 -2.13
C ALA A 164 10.91 -8.12 -1.92
N THR A 165 10.97 -9.34 -1.35
CA THR A 165 12.24 -10.07 -1.15
C THR A 165 12.97 -10.33 -2.46
N ILE A 166 12.26 -10.72 -3.52
CA ILE A 166 12.88 -10.96 -4.84
C ILE A 166 13.43 -9.66 -5.41
N TYR A 167 12.66 -8.56 -5.42
CA TYR A 167 13.12 -7.28 -5.94
C TYR A 167 14.34 -6.75 -5.18
N GLU A 168 14.34 -6.86 -3.86
CA GLU A 168 15.46 -6.44 -3.03
C GLU A 168 16.72 -7.30 -3.29
N LYS A 169 16.56 -8.61 -3.39
CA LYS A 169 17.67 -9.53 -3.73
C LYS A 169 18.23 -9.25 -5.12
N VAL A 170 17.35 -9.06 -6.11
CA VAL A 170 17.75 -8.92 -7.51
C VAL A 170 18.38 -7.56 -7.77
N PHE A 171 17.72 -6.49 -7.35
CA PHE A 171 18.10 -5.13 -7.73
C PHE A 171 18.73 -4.31 -6.61
N ARG A 172 18.60 -4.75 -5.35
CA ARG A 172 18.92 -3.92 -4.16
C ARG A 172 18.27 -2.54 -4.29
N CYS A 173 16.99 -2.53 -4.63
CA CYS A 173 16.23 -1.31 -4.84
C CYS A 173 15.79 -0.69 -3.51
N LEU A 174 15.67 0.64 -3.49
CA LEU A 174 15.05 1.39 -2.40
C LEU A 174 13.57 1.69 -2.75
N PRO A 175 12.72 1.96 -1.75
CA PRO A 175 12.98 1.79 -0.30
C PRO A 175 13.08 0.32 0.15
N SER A 176 13.70 0.07 1.29
CA SER A 176 13.83 -1.27 1.92
C SER A 176 13.86 -1.17 3.45
N SER A 177 13.24 -2.14 4.13
CA SER A 177 13.25 -2.21 5.60
C SER A 177 14.64 -2.54 6.18
N ASP A 178 15.57 -3.03 5.36
CA ASP A 178 16.97 -3.27 5.74
C ASP A 178 17.79 -1.97 5.86
N VAL A 179 17.20 -0.83 5.48
CA VAL A 179 17.85 0.48 5.47
C VAL A 179 17.10 1.43 6.39
N ARG A 180 17.48 1.47 7.66
CA ARG A 180 16.82 2.26 8.70
C ARG A 180 17.46 3.63 8.91
N ASN A 181 18.67 3.85 8.40
CA ASN A 181 19.37 5.13 8.49
C ASN A 181 20.27 5.40 7.26
N ARG A 182 20.85 6.61 7.19
CA ARG A 182 21.70 7.03 6.06
C ARG A 182 22.99 6.21 5.94
N ALA A 183 23.60 5.81 7.05
CA ALA A 183 24.81 5.00 7.02
C ALA A 183 24.54 3.58 6.46
N GLU A 184 23.42 2.99 6.86
CA GLU A 184 22.93 1.72 6.29
C GLU A 184 22.62 1.88 4.79
N MET A 185 22.07 3.02 4.36
CA MET A 185 21.80 3.30 2.95
C MET A 185 23.08 3.31 2.11
N GLU A 186 24.13 4.01 2.56
CA GLU A 186 25.43 4.05 1.89
C GLU A 186 26.04 2.64 1.78
N SER A 187 26.04 1.88 2.88
CA SER A 187 26.48 0.49 2.90
C SER A 187 25.66 -0.39 1.96
N PHE A 188 24.34 -0.20 1.92
CA PHE A 188 23.41 -0.97 1.10
C PHE A 188 23.64 -0.75 -0.39
N LEU A 189 23.83 0.51 -0.81
CA LEU A 189 24.07 0.92 -2.20
C LEU A 189 25.49 0.63 -2.70
N SER A 190 26.46 0.51 -1.79
CA SER A 190 27.85 0.14 -2.14
C SER A 190 27.96 -1.27 -2.73
N LYS A 191 26.99 -2.14 -2.42
CA LYS A 191 26.93 -3.53 -2.88
C LYS A 191 26.10 -3.63 -4.16
N SER A 192 26.56 -4.43 -5.11
CA SER A 192 25.82 -4.70 -6.35
C SER A 192 24.70 -5.71 -6.13
N GLY A 193 23.59 -5.55 -6.86
CA GLY A 193 22.50 -6.53 -6.91
C GLY A 193 22.86 -7.76 -7.75
N LEU A 194 22.00 -8.78 -7.66
CA LEU A 194 22.13 -10.00 -8.46
C LEU A 194 21.98 -9.71 -9.96
N ASP A 195 21.23 -8.67 -10.32
CA ASP A 195 21.09 -8.17 -11.69
C ASP A 195 22.44 -7.89 -12.37
N LYS A 196 23.43 -7.40 -11.60
CA LYS A 196 24.79 -7.11 -12.07
C LYS A 196 25.74 -8.27 -11.85
N ALA A 197 25.60 -8.99 -10.73
CA ALA A 197 26.51 -10.06 -10.34
C ALA A 197 26.31 -11.36 -11.13
N ASP A 198 25.05 -11.73 -11.38
CA ASP A 198 24.65 -12.93 -12.13
C ASP A 198 23.31 -12.68 -12.86
N PRO A 199 23.34 -12.06 -14.05
CA PRO A 199 22.14 -11.72 -14.80
C PRO A 199 21.30 -12.94 -15.22
N ALA A 200 21.90 -14.13 -15.34
CA ALA A 200 21.18 -15.35 -15.70
C ALA A 200 20.32 -15.81 -14.52
N ARG A 201 20.92 -15.88 -13.33
CA ARG A 201 20.19 -16.21 -12.10
C ARG A 201 19.17 -15.14 -11.72
N ALA A 202 19.48 -13.86 -11.96
CA ALA A 202 18.52 -12.77 -11.77
C ALA A 202 17.24 -12.99 -12.59
N ARG A 203 17.35 -13.36 -13.88
CA ARG A 203 16.19 -13.66 -14.73
C ARG A 203 15.37 -14.85 -14.19
N GLU A 204 16.01 -15.89 -13.67
CA GLU A 204 15.31 -17.03 -13.05
C GLU A 204 14.58 -16.66 -11.75
N GLU A 205 15.13 -15.76 -10.94
CA GLU A 205 14.45 -15.25 -9.75
C GLU A 205 13.24 -14.39 -10.12
N LEU A 206 13.37 -13.54 -11.15
CA LEU A 206 12.31 -12.63 -11.59
C LEU A 206 11.09 -13.37 -12.17
N LYS A 207 11.27 -14.55 -12.77
CA LYS A 207 10.17 -15.43 -13.21
C LYS A 207 9.23 -15.87 -12.07
N LYS A 208 9.67 -15.77 -10.82
CA LYS A 208 8.87 -16.13 -9.63
C LYS A 208 7.95 -15.00 -9.16
N ILE A 209 8.15 -13.78 -9.67
CA ILE A 209 7.27 -12.64 -9.38
C ILE A 209 5.87 -12.93 -9.95
N ARG A 210 4.84 -12.61 -9.18
CA ARG A 210 3.44 -12.62 -9.65
C ARG A 210 2.79 -11.27 -9.36
N GLY A 211 2.20 -10.67 -10.39
CA GLY A 211 1.61 -9.33 -10.29
C GLY A 211 2.64 -8.25 -9.97
N PHE A 212 2.15 -7.10 -9.50
CA PHE A 212 2.96 -5.91 -9.22
C PHE A 212 3.08 -5.58 -7.74
N LEU A 213 2.28 -6.26 -6.90
CA LEU A 213 2.16 -5.96 -5.47
C LEU A 213 3.47 -6.26 -4.74
N ILE A 214 3.95 -5.32 -3.93
CA ILE A 214 5.09 -5.50 -3.03
C ILE A 214 4.78 -4.94 -1.65
N GLN A 215 5.28 -5.60 -0.61
CA GLN A 215 5.07 -5.17 0.77
C GLN A 215 5.70 -3.79 1.01
N PHE A 216 4.98 -2.91 1.70
CA PHE A 216 5.50 -1.59 2.03
C PHE A 216 6.60 -1.68 3.11
N PRO A 217 7.78 -1.07 2.91
CA PRO A 217 8.88 -1.17 3.87
C PRO A 217 8.72 -0.15 5.01
N LEU A 218 7.97 -0.53 6.04
CA LEU A 218 7.63 0.32 7.18
C LEU A 218 8.85 0.82 7.99
N TYR A 219 9.99 0.15 7.90
CA TYR A 219 11.20 0.51 8.64
C TYR A 219 12.22 1.31 7.81
N PHE A 220 11.90 1.67 6.56
CA PHE A 220 12.81 2.45 5.74
C PHE A 220 13.04 3.84 6.35
N LEU A 221 14.31 4.15 6.62
CA LEU A 221 14.76 5.39 7.27
C LEU A 221 14.09 5.70 8.61
N SER A 222 13.59 4.68 9.33
CA SER A 222 12.87 4.86 10.60
C SER A 222 13.71 5.48 11.72
N GLU A 223 15.05 5.44 11.62
CA GLU A 223 15.97 6.03 12.60
C GLU A 223 16.45 7.43 12.17
N GLN A 224 15.83 8.04 11.14
CA GLN A 224 16.13 9.39 10.67
C GLN A 224 14.96 10.33 10.93
N ASN A 225 15.29 11.59 11.24
CA ASN A 225 14.29 12.66 11.16
C ASN A 225 14.13 13.05 9.68
N LEU A 226 12.98 12.72 9.11
CA LEU A 226 12.66 13.01 7.70
C LEU A 226 12.14 14.44 7.47
N MET A 227 11.98 15.23 8.53
CA MET A 227 11.61 16.63 8.40
C MET A 227 12.73 17.45 7.74
N PRO A 228 12.38 18.51 7.00
CA PRO A 228 13.35 19.45 6.45
C PRO A 228 14.34 19.94 7.52
N PRO A 229 15.66 19.90 7.25
CA PRO A 229 16.66 20.37 8.21
C PRO A 229 16.43 21.83 8.60
N VAL A 230 16.61 22.16 9.88
CA VAL A 230 16.49 23.53 10.38
C VAL A 230 17.45 24.46 9.60
N GLY A 231 16.91 25.49 8.96
CA GLY A 231 17.67 26.43 8.13
C GLY A 231 17.80 26.06 6.64
N SER A 232 17.23 24.94 6.20
CA SER A 232 17.05 24.63 4.77
C SER A 232 15.95 25.50 4.15
N LYS A 233 15.94 25.65 2.81
CA LYS A 233 14.87 26.38 2.11
C LYS A 233 13.51 25.70 2.32
N GLU A 234 13.53 24.38 2.40
CA GLU A 234 12.38 23.51 2.62
C GLU A 234 11.82 23.69 4.04
N ALA A 235 12.66 23.96 5.04
CA ALA A 235 12.21 24.28 6.41
C ALA A 235 11.61 25.69 6.56
N MET A 236 11.82 26.58 5.59
CA MET A 236 11.16 27.89 5.54
C MET A 236 9.75 27.80 4.95
N VAL A 237 9.38 26.66 4.37
CA VAL A 237 8.05 26.41 3.82
C VAL A 237 7.12 25.99 4.98
N PRO A 238 5.92 26.59 5.12
CA PRO A 238 4.96 26.18 6.13
C PRO A 238 4.69 24.67 6.06
N THR A 239 4.60 24.01 7.21
CA THR A 239 4.35 22.56 7.29
C THR A 239 3.08 22.14 6.57
N GLU A 240 2.09 23.04 6.53
CA GLU A 240 0.83 22.92 5.79
C GLU A 240 0.98 22.65 4.28
N VAL A 241 2.14 22.93 3.69
CA VAL A 241 2.41 22.60 2.28
C VAL A 241 2.65 21.10 2.09
N TRP A 242 3.10 20.43 3.16
CA TRP A 242 3.42 19.01 3.18
C TRP A 242 2.28 18.15 3.76
N THR A 243 1.23 18.77 4.32
CA THR A 243 0.05 18.09 4.91
C THR A 243 -1.22 18.26 4.11
#